data_AF-A0A957FCZ7-F1
#
_entry.id   AF-A0A957FCZ7-F1
#
_cell.length_a   1.000
_cell.length_b   1.000
_cell.length_c   1.000
_cell.angle_alpha   90.00
_cell.angle_beta   90.00
_cell.angle_gamma   90.00
#
_symmetry.space_group_name_H-M   'P 1'
#
loop_
_entity.id
_entity.type
_entity.pdbx_description
1 polymer ?
#
loop_
_entity_poly.entity_id
_entity_poly.type
_entity_poly.pdbx_seq_one_letter_code
_entity_poly.pdbx_strand_id
1 'polypeptide(L)'
;MQRSFKRLERVLALEAEQGYKNKAVVGGIRQFVMYWVAQAREEAVDEADRAFVEQTSELLLEYGRLPGVEARSKAIQSLLQNLKKRETRLGPQQPAPRKETPPPPKPPRKQRPVAEKPTAEPTPPPPPPEPEVKVARVDELQADAPLPQDPVGEPDPEGLAQPVVQIKGVGAKIGKRLEKLGAETVGELLYLFPRRYDDYTLMKPINQARYGDQVTIIGTVWEVRARHTRNNQVMV
;
A
#
# COMPACT_ATOMS: atom_id res chain seq x y z
N MET A 1 -19.54 11.32 6.84
CA MET A 1 -18.34 11.21 7.70
C MET A 1 -17.28 10.46 6.94
N GLN A 2 -16.12 11.08 6.73
CA GLN A 2 -15.12 10.61 5.78
C GLN A 2 -14.25 9.50 6.39
N ARG A 3 -14.17 8.36 5.69
CA ARG A 3 -13.64 7.10 6.26
C ARG A 3 -12.12 7.16 6.41
N SER A 4 -11.44 7.84 5.49
CA SER A 4 -9.97 8.01 5.49
C SER A 4 -9.50 8.81 6.71
N PHE A 5 -10.19 9.89 7.08
CA PHE A 5 -9.81 10.74 8.21
C PHE A 5 -10.04 10.08 9.57
N LYS A 6 -11.12 9.30 9.72
CA LYS A 6 -11.31 8.46 10.92
C LYS A 6 -10.25 7.37 11.06
N ARG A 7 -9.77 6.84 9.93
CA ARG A 7 -8.69 5.85 9.92
C ARG A 7 -7.38 6.48 10.38
N LEU A 8 -7.06 7.68 9.90
CA LEU A 8 -5.90 8.46 10.36
C LEU A 8 -5.97 8.71 11.87
N GLU A 9 -7.11 9.19 12.38
CA GLU A 9 -7.32 9.45 13.81
C GLU A 9 -7.01 8.21 14.67
N ARG A 10 -7.51 7.03 14.27
CA ARG A 10 -7.25 5.76 14.98
C ARG A 10 -5.78 5.39 15.00
N VAL A 11 -5.07 5.54 13.87
CA VAL A 11 -3.63 5.21 13.79
C VAL A 11 -2.82 6.14 14.69
N LEU A 12 -3.14 7.44 14.68
CA LEU A 12 -2.49 8.43 15.54
C LEU A 12 -2.78 8.20 17.04
N ALA A 13 -4.00 7.83 17.40
CA ALA A 13 -4.37 7.48 18.76
C ALA A 13 -3.63 6.22 19.25
N LEU A 14 -3.59 5.17 18.43
CA LEU A 14 -2.89 3.92 18.73
C LEU A 14 -1.38 4.15 18.92
N GLU A 15 -0.79 5.04 18.11
CA GLU A 15 0.61 5.40 18.24
C GLU A 15 0.90 6.17 19.55
N ALA A 16 -0.02 7.05 19.98
CA ALA A 16 0.07 7.73 21.27
C ALA A 16 -0.02 6.75 22.43
N GLU A 17 -0.91 5.76 22.37
CA GLU A 17 -1.03 4.68 23.38
C GLU A 17 0.22 3.81 23.45
N GLN A 18 0.87 3.54 22.31
CA GLN A 18 2.09 2.72 22.24
C GLN A 18 3.37 3.48 22.60
N GLY A 19 3.26 4.76 22.96
CA GLY A 19 4.39 5.59 23.37
C GLY A 19 5.25 6.09 22.21
N TYR A 20 4.64 6.39 21.06
CA TYR A 20 5.29 7.07 19.93
C TYR A 20 6.49 6.31 19.34
N LYS A 21 6.38 4.97 19.22
CA LYS A 21 7.49 4.08 18.83
C LYS A 21 7.60 3.79 17.33
N ASN A 22 6.73 4.39 16.52
CA ASN A 22 6.51 4.13 15.09
C ASN A 22 6.08 2.67 14.84
N LYS A 23 5.16 2.13 15.65
CA LYS A 23 4.75 0.71 15.64
C LYS A 23 3.23 0.48 15.54
N ALA A 24 2.43 1.54 15.49
CA ALA A 24 0.97 1.42 15.40
C ALA A 24 0.46 0.67 14.15
N VAL A 25 1.28 0.55 13.10
CA VAL A 25 0.94 -0.08 11.83
C VAL A 25 2.10 -0.90 11.30
N VAL A 26 1.80 -1.97 10.55
CA VAL A 26 2.80 -2.86 9.95
C VAL A 26 3.68 -2.05 8.99
N GLY A 27 4.99 -2.02 9.24
CA GLY A 27 5.93 -1.21 8.45
C GLY A 27 6.04 0.27 8.87
N GLY A 28 5.39 0.66 9.98
CA GLY A 28 5.44 2.00 10.54
C GLY A 28 4.51 3.02 9.86
N ILE A 29 4.45 4.23 10.42
CA ILE A 29 3.53 5.29 9.98
C ILE A 29 3.80 5.73 8.55
N ARG A 30 5.07 5.75 8.12
CA ARG A 30 5.46 6.10 6.74
C ARG A 30 4.75 5.21 5.71
N GLN A 31 4.69 3.90 5.93
CA GLN A 31 4.00 2.98 5.03
C GLN A 31 2.51 3.28 4.99
N PHE A 32 1.88 3.53 6.14
CA PHE A 32 0.47 3.90 6.19
C PHE A 32 0.16 5.17 5.38
N VAL A 33 1.00 6.20 5.48
CA VAL A 33 0.81 7.48 4.76
C VAL A 33 0.78 7.28 3.26
N MET A 34 1.66 6.43 2.71
CA MET A 34 1.75 6.18 1.26
C MET A 34 0.42 5.70 0.66
N TYR A 35 -0.35 4.91 1.42
CA TYR A 35 -1.67 4.43 1.00
C TYR A 35 -2.80 5.37 1.41
N TRP A 36 -2.65 6.09 2.53
CA TRP A 36 -3.68 6.98 3.05
C TRP A 36 -3.87 8.23 2.19
N VAL A 37 -2.81 8.81 1.64
CA VAL A 37 -2.86 10.07 0.87
C VAL A 37 -3.80 9.98 -0.34
N ALA A 38 -3.74 8.88 -1.09
CA ALA A 38 -4.62 8.68 -2.25
C ALA A 38 -6.10 8.71 -1.84
N GLN A 39 -6.45 8.01 -0.76
CA GLN A 39 -7.82 7.95 -0.24
C GLN A 39 -8.28 9.28 0.35
N ALA A 40 -7.37 9.99 1.02
CA ALA A 40 -7.68 11.27 1.66
C ALA A 40 -7.86 12.41 0.64
N ARG A 41 -7.11 12.39 -0.48
CA ARG A 41 -7.29 13.35 -1.58
C ARG A 41 -8.62 13.18 -2.31
N GLU A 42 -9.07 11.94 -2.51
CA GLU A 42 -10.38 11.66 -3.12
C GLU A 42 -11.54 12.08 -2.23
N GLU A 43 -11.40 11.90 -0.91
CA GLU A 43 -12.44 12.30 0.03
C GLU A 43 -12.41 13.83 0.32
N ALA A 44 -11.32 14.55 0.06
CA ALA A 44 -11.21 15.98 0.38
C ALA A 44 -12.31 16.85 -0.27
N VAL A 45 -13.08 17.57 0.56
CA VAL A 45 -14.24 18.36 0.12
C VAL A 45 -13.84 19.76 -0.32
N ASP A 46 -12.87 20.35 0.36
CA ASP A 46 -12.44 21.73 0.18
C ASP A 46 -10.93 21.86 0.07
N GLU A 47 -10.48 23.05 -0.34
CA GLU A 47 -9.06 23.35 -0.51
C GLU A 47 -8.30 23.25 0.83
N ALA A 48 -8.98 23.55 1.94
CA ALA A 48 -8.44 23.39 3.28
C ALA A 48 -8.19 21.92 3.65
N ASP A 49 -9.08 21.00 3.28
CA ASP A 49 -8.86 19.56 3.47
C ASP A 49 -7.70 19.06 2.61
N ARG A 50 -7.58 19.51 1.35
CA ARG A 50 -6.46 19.12 0.48
C ARG A 50 -5.12 19.58 1.05
N ALA A 51 -5.03 20.85 1.46
CA ALA A 51 -3.84 21.39 2.10
C ALA A 51 -3.49 20.64 3.40
N PHE A 52 -4.50 20.27 4.18
CA PHE A 52 -4.30 19.46 5.39
C PHE A 52 -3.76 18.06 5.08
N VAL A 53 -4.23 17.40 4.02
CA VAL A 53 -3.72 16.09 3.58
C VAL A 53 -2.26 16.19 3.16
N GLU A 54 -1.89 17.18 2.36
CA GLU A 54 -0.49 17.41 1.97
C GLU A 54 0.40 17.64 3.19
N GLN A 55 0.02 18.57 4.07
CA GLN A 55 0.77 18.88 5.28
C GLN A 55 0.92 17.67 6.21
N THR A 56 -0.14 16.89 6.36
CA THR A 56 -0.12 15.67 7.19
C THR A 56 0.80 14.61 6.57
N SER A 57 0.80 14.50 5.24
CA SER A 57 1.64 13.54 4.53
C SER A 57 3.13 13.83 4.71
N GLU A 58 3.53 15.09 4.55
CA GLU A 58 4.92 15.54 4.71
C GLU A 58 5.40 15.30 6.15
N LEU A 59 4.58 15.68 7.14
CA LEU A 59 4.94 15.52 8.54
C LEU A 59 5.06 14.05 8.97
N LEU A 60 4.20 13.17 8.42
CA LEU A 60 4.20 11.75 8.78
C LEU A 60 5.20 10.89 7.98
N LEU A 61 5.68 11.35 6.81
CA LEU A 61 6.79 10.71 6.08
C LEU A 61 8.10 10.81 6.86
N GLU A 62 8.38 11.98 7.44
CA GLU A 62 9.56 12.26 8.26
C GLU A 62 9.43 11.79 9.72
N TYR A 63 8.22 11.43 10.18
CA TYR A 63 7.94 11.06 11.57
C TYR A 63 8.86 9.97 12.13
N GLY A 64 9.20 8.96 11.32
CA GLY A 64 10.09 7.87 11.72
C GLY A 64 11.55 8.29 11.92
N ARG A 65 11.97 9.43 11.36
CA ARG A 65 13.32 10.00 11.47
C ARG A 65 13.45 11.06 12.57
N LEU A 66 12.33 11.48 13.17
CA LEU A 66 12.35 12.47 14.23
C LEU A 66 13.10 11.95 15.46
N PRO A 67 14.06 12.73 16.01
CA PRO A 67 14.81 12.32 17.18
C PRO A 67 13.94 12.40 18.44
N GLY A 68 13.87 11.29 19.17
CA GLY A 68 13.23 11.24 20.47
C GLY A 68 11.72 11.04 20.46
N VAL A 69 11.18 10.76 21.65
CA VAL A 69 9.74 10.53 21.87
C VAL A 69 8.98 11.86 21.95
N GLU A 70 9.63 12.92 22.43
CA GLU A 70 9.02 14.25 22.61
C GLU A 70 8.71 14.94 21.29
N ALA A 71 9.62 14.90 20.31
CA ALA A 71 9.37 15.46 18.98
C ALA A 71 8.21 14.73 18.29
N ARG A 72 8.17 13.39 18.44
CA ARG A 72 7.11 12.54 17.89
C ARG A 72 5.75 12.76 18.58
N SER A 73 5.74 12.93 19.90
CA SER A 73 4.50 13.22 20.63
C SER A 73 3.92 14.58 20.26
N LYS A 74 4.77 15.61 20.15
CA LYS A 74 4.37 16.95 19.70
C LYS A 74 3.80 16.94 18.28
N ALA A 75 4.42 16.18 17.38
CA ALA A 75 3.96 15.96 16.01
C ALA A 75 2.56 15.31 15.95
N ILE A 76 2.32 14.25 16.71
CA ILE A 76 1.00 13.60 16.73
C ILE A 76 -0.05 14.47 17.40
N GLN A 77 0.30 15.15 18.49
CA GLN A 77 -0.64 16.03 19.19
C GLN A 77 -1.09 17.20 18.32
N SER A 78 -0.19 17.81 17.54
CA SER A 78 -0.56 18.89 16.62
C SER A 78 -1.50 18.39 15.51
N LEU A 79 -1.26 17.19 14.97
CA LEU A 79 -2.14 16.57 13.97
C LEU A 79 -3.53 16.24 14.55
N LEU A 80 -3.60 15.67 15.75
CA LEU A 80 -4.87 15.39 16.43
C LEU A 80 -5.66 16.68 16.72
N GLN A 81 -4.98 17.76 17.08
CA GLN A 81 -5.64 19.07 17.25
C GLN A 81 -6.17 19.62 15.92
N ASN A 82 -5.41 19.49 14.83
CA ASN A 82 -5.85 19.94 13.51
C ASN A 82 -7.02 19.09 12.98
N LEU A 83 -7.04 17.77 13.27
CA LEU A 83 -8.20 16.90 13.00
C LEU A 83 -9.44 17.35 13.76
N LYS A 84 -9.32 17.63 15.06
CA LYS A 84 -10.46 18.15 15.86
C LYS A 84 -10.97 19.48 15.34
N LYS A 85 -10.07 20.41 14.96
CA LYS A 85 -10.45 21.70 14.34
C LYS A 85 -11.23 21.48 13.03
N ARG A 86 -10.80 20.53 12.22
CA ARG A 86 -11.51 20.13 11.00
C ARG A 86 -12.89 19.57 11.33
N GLU A 87 -13.02 18.68 12.31
CA GLU A 87 -14.31 18.14 12.72
C GLU A 87 -15.26 19.22 13.23
N THR A 88 -14.77 20.20 13.99
CA THR A 88 -15.60 21.34 14.42
C THR A 88 -16.03 22.24 13.26
N ARG A 89 -15.22 22.34 12.21
CA ARG A 89 -15.56 23.08 10.98
C ARG A 89 -16.61 22.34 10.13
N LEU A 90 -16.56 21.01 10.10
CA LEU A 90 -17.43 20.14 9.29
C LEU A 90 -18.64 19.59 10.05
N GLY A 91 -18.71 19.77 11.38
CA GLY A 91 -19.84 19.39 12.21
C GLY A 91 -21.10 20.21 11.91
N PRO A 92 -22.28 19.79 12.41
CA PRO A 92 -23.48 20.61 12.31
C PRO A 92 -23.20 21.93 13.03
N GLN A 93 -23.32 23.04 12.31
CA GLN A 93 -23.17 24.39 12.87
C GLN A 93 -23.93 24.50 14.19
N GLN A 94 -23.21 24.69 15.29
CA GLN A 94 -23.81 25.35 16.43
C GLN A 94 -24.01 26.81 16.00
N PRO A 95 -25.24 27.37 16.06
CA PRO A 95 -25.49 28.70 15.54
C PRO A 95 -24.63 29.70 16.30
N ALA A 96 -23.71 30.35 15.58
CA ALA A 96 -23.14 31.60 16.05
C ALA A 96 -24.28 32.61 16.29
N PRO A 97 -24.19 33.50 17.29
CA PRO A 97 -25.24 34.48 17.55
C PRO A 97 -25.47 35.31 16.29
N ARG A 98 -26.71 35.27 15.78
CA ARG A 98 -27.16 36.08 14.64
C ARG A 98 -26.84 37.55 14.91
N LYS A 99 -25.97 38.14 14.09
CA LYS A 99 -26.15 39.55 13.73
C LYS A 99 -27.13 39.57 12.57
N GLU A 100 -28.35 40.02 12.85
CA GLU A 100 -29.40 40.20 11.85
C GLU A 100 -28.93 41.15 10.76
N THR A 101 -29.03 40.71 9.51
CA THR A 101 -29.22 41.60 8.37
C THR A 101 -30.34 41.03 7.50
N PRO A 102 -31.29 41.87 7.03
CA PRO A 102 -32.50 41.43 6.36
C PRO A 102 -32.20 40.90 4.95
N PRO A 103 -33.03 39.97 4.43
CA PRO A 103 -32.79 39.33 3.13
C PRO A 103 -33.22 40.23 1.95
N PRO A 104 -32.50 40.20 0.81
CA PRO A 104 -32.95 40.86 -0.41
C PRO A 104 -34.05 40.04 -1.12
N PRO A 105 -34.93 40.68 -1.92
CA PRO A 105 -36.08 40.04 -2.55
C PRO A 105 -35.71 39.20 -3.78
N LYS A 106 -36.51 38.16 -4.04
CA LYS A 106 -36.39 37.23 -5.18
C LYS A 106 -36.75 37.91 -6.52
N PRO A 107 -36.06 37.63 -7.63
CA PRO A 107 -36.51 38.06 -8.96
C PRO A 107 -37.57 37.09 -9.54
N PRO A 108 -38.48 37.60 -10.41
CA PRO A 108 -39.56 36.81 -11.00
C PRO A 108 -39.13 36.03 -12.25
N ARG A 109 -39.85 34.94 -12.50
CA ARG A 109 -39.70 34.01 -13.63
C ARG A 109 -40.39 34.54 -14.90
N LYS A 110 -39.70 34.59 -16.04
CA LYS A 110 -40.29 34.69 -17.39
C LYS A 110 -39.66 33.69 -18.36
N GLN A 111 -40.44 33.32 -19.37
CA GLN A 111 -40.39 32.08 -20.16
C GLN A 111 -39.51 32.15 -21.43
N ARG A 112 -39.28 30.97 -22.03
CA ARG A 112 -38.54 30.59 -23.26
C ARG A 112 -38.94 31.30 -24.57
N PRO A 113 -38.13 31.23 -25.64
CA PRO A 113 -38.33 30.24 -26.75
C PRO A 113 -37.02 29.59 -27.28
N VAL A 114 -36.96 28.26 -27.52
CA VAL A 114 -37.03 27.49 -28.79
C VAL A 114 -35.80 27.57 -29.73
N ALA A 115 -35.09 26.43 -29.79
CA ALA A 115 -34.31 25.77 -30.86
C ALA A 115 -33.28 26.51 -31.74
N GLU A 116 -32.02 26.04 -31.69
CA GLU A 116 -31.26 25.64 -32.88
C GLU A 116 -30.08 24.72 -32.50
N LYS A 117 -29.89 23.62 -33.23
CA LYS A 117 -28.64 22.81 -33.24
C LYS A 117 -27.74 23.39 -34.34
N PRO A 118 -26.41 23.40 -34.14
CA PRO A 118 -25.60 22.57 -35.03
C PRO A 118 -24.62 21.65 -34.30
N THR A 119 -24.44 20.50 -34.92
CA THR A 119 -23.39 19.50 -34.76
C THR A 119 -21.99 20.10 -34.86
N ALA A 120 -21.11 19.72 -33.92
CA ALA A 120 -19.68 19.52 -34.15
C ALA A 120 -19.14 18.58 -33.06
N GLU A 121 -18.71 17.38 -33.46
CA GLU A 121 -17.87 16.50 -32.67
C GLU A 121 -16.50 17.15 -32.41
N PRO A 122 -15.95 17.05 -31.20
CA PRO A 122 -14.50 17.12 -31.02
C PRO A 122 -13.93 15.70 -30.86
N THR A 123 -13.07 15.39 -31.82
CA THR A 123 -12.06 14.34 -31.93
C THR A 123 -11.44 13.87 -30.60
N PRO A 124 -11.09 12.58 -30.46
CA PRO A 124 -10.38 12.07 -29.29
C PRO A 124 -8.99 12.73 -29.15
N PRO A 125 -8.53 13.03 -27.92
CA PRO A 125 -7.17 13.48 -27.69
C PRO A 125 -6.17 12.37 -28.06
N PRO A 126 -4.94 12.73 -28.48
CA PRO A 126 -3.91 11.78 -28.88
C PRO A 126 -3.52 10.85 -27.70
N PRO A 127 -3.05 9.63 -27.98
CA PRO A 127 -2.61 8.71 -26.93
C PRO A 127 -1.43 9.33 -26.15
N PRO A 128 -1.36 9.09 -24.83
CA PRO A 128 -0.17 9.44 -24.05
C PRO A 128 1.05 8.71 -24.66
N PRO A 129 2.24 9.33 -24.64
CA PRO A 129 3.45 8.70 -25.15
C PRO A 129 3.69 7.37 -24.45
N GLU A 130 4.07 6.36 -25.23
CA GLU A 130 4.57 5.07 -24.74
C GLU A 130 5.57 5.34 -23.63
N PRO A 131 5.56 4.57 -22.53
CA PRO A 131 6.61 4.67 -21.54
C PRO A 131 7.91 4.25 -22.24
N GLU A 132 8.71 5.25 -22.61
CA GLU A 132 10.13 5.08 -22.83
C GLU A 132 10.64 4.21 -21.68
N VAL A 133 11.26 3.10 -22.06
CA VAL A 133 12.03 2.26 -21.15
C VAL A 133 13.02 3.18 -20.45
N LYS A 134 12.66 3.63 -19.24
CA LYS A 134 13.63 4.09 -18.27
C LYS A 134 14.43 2.85 -17.92
N VAL A 135 15.46 2.60 -18.74
CA VAL A 135 16.64 1.91 -18.26
C VAL A 135 16.98 2.67 -17.00
N ALA A 136 16.71 2.04 -15.86
CA ALA A 136 17.19 2.53 -14.59
C ALA A 136 18.70 2.66 -14.80
N ARG A 137 19.13 3.90 -15.05
CA ARG A 137 20.49 4.31 -14.74
C ARG A 137 20.66 3.81 -13.32
N VAL A 138 21.56 2.85 -13.16
CA VAL A 138 22.07 2.45 -11.87
C VAL A 138 22.57 3.72 -11.21
N ASP A 139 21.68 4.38 -10.49
CA ASP A 139 22.03 5.49 -9.62
C ASP A 139 23.10 4.94 -8.69
N GLU A 140 24.18 5.69 -8.67
CA GLU A 140 25.43 5.42 -8.00
C GLU A 140 25.22 4.63 -6.72
N LEU A 141 25.74 3.39 -6.74
CA LEU A 141 26.00 2.61 -5.54
C LEU A 141 26.62 3.56 -4.51
N GLN A 142 25.89 3.81 -3.42
CA GLN A 142 26.45 4.32 -2.19
C GLN A 142 27.63 3.41 -1.81
N ALA A 143 28.85 3.87 -2.09
CA ALA A 143 30.09 3.12 -1.90
C ALA A 143 30.54 3.03 -0.43
N ASP A 144 29.75 3.55 0.51
CA ASP A 144 30.17 3.70 1.92
C ASP A 144 29.32 2.91 2.94
N ALA A 145 28.42 2.03 2.50
CA ALA A 145 27.89 1.02 3.40
C ALA A 145 28.94 -0.10 3.53
N PRO A 146 29.47 -0.41 4.73
CA PRO A 146 30.28 -1.59 4.92
C PRO A 146 29.44 -2.78 4.44
N LEU A 147 29.91 -3.49 3.41
CA LEU A 147 29.36 -4.78 3.05
C LEU A 147 29.25 -5.59 4.35
N PRO A 148 28.12 -6.28 4.60
CA PRO A 148 28.05 -7.26 5.67
C PRO A 148 29.30 -8.13 5.54
N GLN A 149 30.19 -8.08 6.53
CA GLN A 149 31.31 -9.00 6.56
C GLN A 149 30.68 -10.35 6.86
N ASP A 150 30.39 -11.10 5.80
CA ASP A 150 30.09 -12.52 5.94
C ASP A 150 31.21 -13.12 6.79
N PRO A 151 30.92 -13.99 7.76
CA PRO A 151 31.97 -14.77 8.37
C PRO A 151 32.60 -15.58 7.24
N VAL A 152 33.75 -15.12 6.74
CA VAL A 152 34.58 -15.87 5.81
C VAL A 152 35.23 -16.98 6.63
N GLY A 153 34.42 -17.96 7.01
CA GLY A 153 34.94 -19.28 7.36
C GLY A 153 35.64 -19.84 6.14
N GLU A 154 36.73 -20.57 6.36
CA GLU A 154 37.34 -21.34 5.29
C GLU A 154 36.27 -22.23 4.63
N PRO A 155 36.31 -22.40 3.30
CA PRO A 155 35.38 -23.30 2.63
C PRO A 155 35.53 -24.68 3.26
N ASP A 156 34.43 -25.21 3.80
CA ASP A 156 34.35 -26.56 4.34
C ASP A 156 33.87 -27.52 3.24
N PRO A 157 34.79 -28.17 2.49
CA PRO A 157 34.41 -29.14 1.47
C PRO A 157 33.73 -30.39 2.06
N GLU A 158 33.96 -30.71 3.34
CA GLU A 158 33.35 -31.88 3.99
C GLU A 158 31.87 -31.64 4.27
N GLY A 159 31.50 -30.41 4.61
CA GLY A 159 30.10 -29.99 4.79
C GLY A 159 29.22 -30.22 3.55
N LEU A 160 29.79 -30.10 2.34
CA LEU A 160 29.06 -30.33 1.08
C LEU A 160 28.77 -31.82 0.84
N ALA A 161 29.63 -32.71 1.33
CA ALA A 161 29.45 -34.16 1.19
C ALA A 161 28.44 -34.74 2.20
N GLN A 162 27.97 -33.94 3.17
CA GLN A 162 27.02 -34.40 4.16
C GLN A 162 25.64 -34.71 3.55
N PRO A 163 24.86 -35.64 4.15
CA PRO A 163 23.52 -35.94 3.69
C PRO A 163 22.58 -34.73 3.81
N VAL A 164 21.66 -34.56 2.86
CA VAL A 164 20.66 -33.47 2.85
C VAL A 164 19.80 -33.39 4.12
N VAL A 165 19.67 -34.50 4.87
CA VAL A 165 18.89 -34.59 6.11
C VAL A 165 19.55 -33.82 7.27
N GLN A 166 20.84 -33.50 7.21
CA GLN A 166 21.47 -32.61 8.19
C GLN A 166 20.95 -31.16 8.08
N ILE A 167 20.40 -30.77 6.93
CA ILE A 167 19.86 -29.43 6.74
C ILE A 167 18.62 -29.24 7.60
N LYS A 168 18.62 -28.17 8.40
CA LYS A 168 17.47 -27.79 9.23
C LYS A 168 16.21 -27.64 8.37
N GLY A 169 15.19 -28.44 8.66
CA GLY A 169 13.91 -28.46 7.94
C GLY A 169 13.77 -29.60 6.92
N VAL A 170 14.86 -30.32 6.61
CA VAL A 170 14.83 -31.52 5.76
C VAL A 170 14.77 -32.76 6.64
N GLY A 171 13.56 -33.24 6.92
CA GLY A 171 13.36 -34.52 7.62
C GLY A 171 13.43 -35.73 6.68
N ALA A 172 13.40 -36.95 7.23
CA ALA A 172 13.51 -38.20 6.47
C ALA A 172 12.53 -38.32 5.29
N LYS A 173 11.31 -37.77 5.42
CA LYS A 173 10.29 -37.78 4.34
C LYS A 173 10.67 -36.88 3.17
N ILE A 174 11.26 -35.72 3.44
CA ILE A 174 11.70 -34.76 2.42
C ILE A 174 13.02 -35.26 1.81
N GLY A 175 13.95 -35.76 2.64
CA GLY A 175 15.19 -36.39 2.19
C GLY A 175 14.94 -37.48 1.14
N LYS A 176 14.02 -38.43 1.42
CA LYS A 176 13.63 -39.47 0.44
C LYS A 176 13.04 -38.93 -0.88
N ARG A 177 12.48 -37.72 -0.88
CA ARG A 177 11.97 -37.08 -2.12
C ARG A 177 13.10 -36.41 -2.89
N LEU A 178 14.05 -35.79 -2.19
CA LEU A 178 15.24 -35.18 -2.78
C LEU A 178 16.18 -36.24 -3.36
N GLU A 179 16.35 -37.37 -2.68
CA GLU A 179 17.07 -38.55 -3.18
C GLU A 179 16.49 -39.04 -4.52
N LYS A 180 15.15 -39.13 -4.63
CA LYS A 180 14.48 -39.46 -5.90
C LYS A 180 14.69 -38.43 -7.01
N LEU A 181 15.04 -37.19 -6.67
CA LEU A 181 15.36 -36.12 -7.60
C LEU A 181 16.87 -36.06 -7.90
N GLY A 182 17.69 -36.94 -7.30
CA GLY A 182 19.14 -37.01 -7.48
C GLY A 182 19.95 -36.08 -6.55
N ALA A 183 19.38 -35.67 -5.41
CA ALA A 183 20.08 -34.87 -4.41
C ALA A 183 20.14 -35.61 -3.06
N GLU A 184 21.23 -36.34 -2.84
CA GLU A 184 21.50 -37.08 -1.59
C GLU A 184 22.38 -36.26 -0.65
N THR A 185 23.28 -35.46 -1.20
CA THR A 185 24.22 -34.61 -0.47
C THR A 185 23.84 -33.12 -0.53
N VAL A 186 24.36 -32.34 0.42
CA VAL A 186 24.19 -30.87 0.42
C VAL A 186 24.71 -30.25 -0.88
N GLY A 187 25.85 -30.73 -1.38
CA GLY A 187 26.43 -30.28 -2.65
C GLY A 187 25.48 -30.51 -3.83
N GLU A 188 24.95 -31.70 -3.99
CA GLU A 188 24.01 -32.02 -5.07
C GLU A 188 22.72 -31.20 -4.99
N LEU A 189 22.23 -30.94 -3.76
CA LEU A 189 21.04 -30.11 -3.56
C LEU A 189 21.27 -28.66 -4.02
N LEU A 190 22.47 -28.09 -3.80
CA LEU A 190 22.79 -26.73 -4.27
C LEU A 190 22.78 -26.62 -5.80
N TYR A 191 23.12 -27.71 -6.49
CA TYR A 191 23.08 -27.79 -7.96
C TYR A 191 21.74 -28.32 -8.50
N LEU A 192 20.75 -28.56 -7.65
CA LEU A 192 19.39 -28.91 -8.06
C LEU A 192 18.61 -27.63 -8.41
N PHE A 193 18.81 -27.14 -9.63
CA PHE A 193 18.18 -25.90 -10.08
C PHE A 193 16.66 -26.06 -10.30
N PRO A 194 15.85 -25.03 -9.98
CA PRO A 194 14.44 -24.98 -10.32
C PRO A 194 14.22 -25.15 -11.83
N ARG A 195 13.22 -25.96 -12.21
CA ARG A 195 12.81 -26.10 -13.63
C ARG A 195 12.27 -24.81 -14.24
N ARG A 196 11.58 -24.02 -13.43
CA ARG A 196 11.07 -22.70 -13.80
C ARG A 196 11.07 -21.81 -12.57
N TYR A 197 11.22 -20.51 -12.81
CA TYR A 197 11.01 -19.48 -11.80
C TYR A 197 9.66 -18.83 -12.08
N ASP A 198 8.77 -18.86 -11.11
CA ASP A 198 7.53 -18.08 -11.18
C ASP A 198 7.85 -16.65 -10.71
N ASP A 199 7.77 -15.69 -11.63
CA ASP A 199 7.97 -14.28 -11.33
C ASP A 199 6.67 -13.67 -10.79
N TYR A 200 6.66 -13.37 -9.50
CA TYR A 200 5.53 -12.75 -8.80
C TYR A 200 5.64 -11.21 -8.73
N THR A 201 6.65 -10.60 -9.37
CA THR A 201 6.86 -9.15 -9.35
C THR A 201 5.82 -8.40 -10.19
N LEU A 202 5.29 -9.04 -11.23
CA LEU A 202 4.27 -8.47 -12.10
C LEU A 202 2.88 -8.62 -11.48
N MET A 203 2.53 -7.66 -10.62
CA MET A 203 1.23 -7.59 -9.96
C MET A 203 0.25 -6.73 -10.77
N LYS A 204 -0.95 -7.25 -11.05
CA LYS A 204 -2.03 -6.55 -11.75
C LYS A 204 -3.35 -6.66 -10.99
N PRO A 205 -4.24 -5.65 -11.05
CA PRO A 205 -5.62 -5.82 -10.60
C PRO A 205 -6.39 -6.78 -11.53
N ILE A 206 -7.40 -7.48 -10.98
CA ILE A 206 -8.14 -8.53 -11.70
C ILE A 206 -8.81 -8.04 -13.00
N ASN A 207 -9.22 -6.77 -13.05
CA ASN A 207 -9.87 -6.17 -14.22
C ASN A 207 -8.91 -5.95 -15.40
N GLN A 208 -7.60 -6.11 -15.20
CA GLN A 208 -6.57 -5.97 -16.23
C GLN A 208 -5.97 -7.32 -16.65
N ALA A 209 -6.42 -8.44 -16.07
CA ALA A 209 -5.98 -9.77 -16.47
C ALA A 209 -6.55 -10.14 -17.84
N ARG A 210 -5.70 -10.68 -18.73
CA ARG A 210 -6.10 -11.19 -20.05
C ARG A 210 -6.05 -12.71 -20.08
N TYR A 211 -6.82 -13.31 -20.98
CA TYR A 211 -6.77 -14.75 -21.19
C TYR A 211 -5.37 -15.16 -21.68
N GLY A 212 -4.79 -16.18 -21.04
CA GLY A 212 -3.43 -16.65 -21.33
C GLY A 212 -2.33 -15.97 -20.50
N ASP A 213 -2.64 -14.90 -19.76
CA ASP A 213 -1.67 -14.27 -18.87
C ASP A 213 -1.43 -15.15 -17.63
N GLN A 214 -0.16 -15.43 -17.33
CA GLN A 214 0.26 -15.89 -16.01
C GLN A 214 0.70 -14.66 -15.20
N VAL A 215 -0.21 -14.10 -14.40
CA VAL A 215 0.01 -12.86 -13.64
C VAL A 215 -0.34 -13.01 -12.17
N THR A 216 0.28 -12.21 -11.32
CA THR A 216 -0.06 -12.13 -9.90
C THR A 216 -1.20 -11.13 -9.70
N ILE A 217 -2.30 -11.54 -9.08
CA ILE A 217 -3.46 -10.66 -8.84
C ILE A 217 -3.45 -10.15 -7.40
N ILE A 218 -3.56 -8.83 -7.24
CA ILE A 218 -3.84 -8.22 -5.93
C ILE A 218 -5.34 -7.95 -5.84
N GLY A 219 -5.96 -8.38 -4.74
CA GLY A 219 -7.37 -8.09 -4.46
C GLY A 219 -7.79 -8.46 -3.05
N THR A 220 -8.97 -8.02 -2.67
CA THR A 220 -9.62 -8.41 -1.42
C THR A 220 -10.49 -9.63 -1.68
N VAL A 221 -10.39 -10.68 -0.86
CA VAL A 221 -11.26 -11.85 -0.94
C VAL A 221 -12.56 -11.55 -0.18
N TRP A 222 -13.71 -11.62 -0.86
CA TRP A 222 -15.03 -11.35 -0.27
C TRP A 222 -15.74 -12.61 0.21
N GLU A 223 -15.60 -13.72 -0.53
CA GLU A 223 -16.27 -14.98 -0.24
C GLU A 223 -15.41 -16.16 -0.72
N VAL A 224 -15.39 -17.24 0.06
CA VAL A 224 -14.79 -18.53 -0.33
C VAL A 224 -15.87 -19.60 -0.19
N ARG A 225 -16.16 -20.31 -1.28
CA ARG A 225 -17.12 -21.41 -1.31
C ARG A 225 -16.43 -22.69 -1.78
N ALA A 226 -16.58 -23.76 -1.01
CA ALA A 226 -16.24 -25.11 -1.46
C ALA A 226 -17.50 -25.77 -2.02
N ARG A 227 -17.40 -26.40 -3.19
CA ARG A 227 -18.46 -27.28 -3.69
C ARG A 227 -18.13 -28.71 -3.29
N HIS A 228 -19.12 -29.42 -2.78
CA HIS A 228 -18.97 -30.82 -2.40
C HIS A 228 -19.76 -31.70 -3.38
N THR A 229 -19.21 -32.87 -3.68
CA THR A 229 -19.93 -33.93 -4.39
C THR A 229 -20.96 -34.57 -3.46
N ARG A 230 -21.81 -35.44 -4.01
CA ARG A 230 -22.84 -36.19 -3.24
C ARG A 230 -22.25 -37.06 -2.11
N ASN A 231 -20.96 -37.40 -2.20
CA ASN A 231 -20.23 -38.16 -1.19
C ASN A 231 -19.41 -37.26 -0.24
N ASN A 232 -19.77 -35.98 -0.14
CA ASN A 232 -19.13 -34.96 0.70
C ASN A 232 -17.64 -34.68 0.39
N GLN A 233 -17.15 -35.09 -0.78
CA GLN A 233 -15.79 -34.78 -1.22
C GLN A 233 -15.76 -33.39 -1.86
N VAL A 234 -14.78 -32.57 -1.49
CA VAL A 234 -14.59 -31.25 -2.12
C VAL A 234 -14.27 -31.45 -3.61
N MET A 235 -15.03 -30.80 -4.49
CA MET A 235 -14.70 -30.69 -5.91
C MET A 235 -13.48 -29.77 -6.04
N VAL A 236 -12.34 -30.35 -6.43
CA VAL A 236 -11.09 -29.66 -6.72
C VAL A 236 -10.94 -29.48 -8.21
#